data_AF-A0A7J2WIM1-F1
#
_entry.id   AF-A0A7J2WIM1-F1
#
_cell.length_a   1.000
_cell.length_b   1.000
_cell.length_c   1.000
_cell.angle_alpha   90.00
_cell.angle_beta   90.00
_cell.angle_gamma   90.00
#
_symmetry.space_group_name_H-M   'P 1'
#
loop_
_entity.id
_entity.type
_entity.pdbx_description
1 polymer ?
#
loop_
_entity_poly.entity_id
_entity_poly.type
_entity_poly.pdbx_seq_one_letter_code
_entity_poly.pdbx_strand_id
1 'polypeptide(L)'
;MDLLSESSKDVKEGSSKRDIKSLVSIIPPPQSLMSKQAKVKERRVRLKYNSSVNADEVYLPKALAEELGIKDIVYIAVAGKKRIELKAVVSDKVPPNEVWANPDAMKSKGIADNSIVTVRGT
;
A
#
# COMPACT_ATOMS: atom_id res chain seq x y z
N MET A 1 -79.66 0.56 -33.82
CA MET A 1 -79.33 1.68 -32.94
C MET A 1 -78.40 1.15 -31.88
N ASP A 2 -77.10 1.37 -32.05
CA ASP A 2 -76.13 1.57 -30.97
C ASP A 2 -75.02 2.42 -31.60
N LEU A 3 -74.96 3.67 -31.16
CA LEU A 3 -73.94 4.66 -31.51
C LEU A 3 -72.68 4.42 -30.65
N LEU A 4 -71.62 5.17 -30.99
CA LEU A 4 -70.31 5.35 -30.34
C LEU A 4 -69.23 4.40 -30.88
N SER A 5 -68.02 4.84 -31.25
CA SER A 5 -67.33 6.12 -31.05
C SER A 5 -66.07 6.11 -31.94
N GLU A 6 -65.64 7.28 -32.41
CA GLU A 6 -64.45 7.53 -33.21
C GLU A 6 -63.21 6.67 -32.86
N SER A 7 -62.62 6.05 -33.89
CA SER A 7 -61.23 5.60 -33.85
C SER A 7 -60.52 6.04 -35.13
N SER A 8 -59.81 7.15 -35.05
CA SER A 8 -58.75 7.55 -35.99
C SER A 8 -58.03 8.79 -35.48
N LYS A 9 -56.83 8.59 -34.90
CA LYS A 9 -55.55 9.04 -35.48
C LYS A 9 -54.42 8.92 -34.45
N ASP A 10 -53.56 7.94 -34.71
CA ASP A 10 -52.16 7.87 -34.33
C ASP A 10 -51.46 9.24 -34.33
N VAL A 11 -50.89 9.61 -33.19
CA VAL A 11 -49.73 10.51 -33.14
C VAL A 11 -48.56 9.72 -32.57
N LYS A 12 -47.70 9.27 -33.48
CA LYS A 12 -46.39 8.71 -33.18
C LYS A 12 -45.46 9.81 -32.68
N GLU A 13 -45.11 9.78 -31.40
CA GLU A 13 -43.92 10.48 -30.89
C GLU A 13 -43.11 9.55 -29.98
N GLY A 14 -42.48 8.56 -30.60
CA GLY A 14 -41.41 7.78 -29.99
C GLY A 14 -40.13 8.61 -29.90
N SER A 15 -40.11 9.62 -29.03
CA SER A 15 -38.88 10.32 -28.67
C SER A 15 -38.03 9.38 -27.83
N SER A 16 -37.01 8.80 -28.47
CA SER A 16 -35.93 8.04 -27.85
C SER A 16 -35.27 8.90 -26.76
N LYS A 17 -35.79 8.83 -25.53
CA LYS A 17 -35.05 9.17 -24.32
C LYS A 17 -33.84 8.25 -24.32
N ARG A 18 -32.70 8.75 -24.83
CA ARG A 18 -31.42 8.06 -24.66
C ARG A 18 -31.31 7.73 -23.19
N ASP A 19 -31.38 6.45 -22.86
CA ASP A 19 -31.52 5.97 -21.49
C ASP A 19 -30.37 6.54 -20.66
N ILE A 20 -30.68 7.53 -19.82
CA ILE A 20 -29.74 8.22 -18.93
C ILE A 20 -29.02 7.18 -18.05
N LYS A 21 -29.69 6.07 -17.76
CA LYS A 21 -29.17 4.90 -17.05
C LYS A 21 -27.95 4.26 -17.72
N SER A 22 -27.89 4.26 -19.06
CA SER A 22 -26.74 3.77 -19.84
C SER A 22 -25.57 4.75 -19.79
N LEU A 23 -25.83 6.07 -19.69
CA LEU A 23 -24.79 7.09 -19.51
C LEU A 23 -24.22 7.08 -18.08
N VAL A 24 -25.06 6.85 -17.07
CA VAL A 24 -24.63 6.71 -15.68
C VAL A 24 -23.81 5.43 -15.45
N SER A 25 -24.03 4.39 -16.27
CA SER A 25 -23.25 3.14 -16.23
C SER A 25 -21.82 3.26 -16.77
N ILE A 26 -21.47 4.36 -17.44
CA ILE A 26 -20.10 4.65 -17.90
C ILE A 26 -19.20 5.09 -16.74
N ILE A 27 -19.79 5.61 -15.67
CA ILE A 27 -19.06 6.01 -14.47
C ILE A 27 -19.07 4.82 -13.52
N PRO A 28 -17.91 4.18 -13.29
CA PRO A 28 -17.83 3.10 -12.31
C PRO A 28 -18.33 3.64 -10.96
N PRO A 29 -19.17 2.89 -10.24
CA PRO A 29 -19.64 3.33 -8.93
C PRO A 29 -18.42 3.54 -8.02
N PRO A 30 -18.43 4.58 -7.16
CA PRO A 30 -17.29 4.94 -6.31
C PRO A 30 -16.77 3.76 -5.47
N GLN A 31 -17.65 2.81 -5.14
CA GLN A 31 -17.33 1.57 -4.44
C GLN A 31 -16.36 0.65 -5.22
N SER A 32 -16.37 0.66 -6.56
CA SER A 32 -15.48 -0.14 -7.42
C SER A 32 -14.10 0.50 -7.60
N LEU A 33 -13.96 1.82 -7.40
CA LEU A 33 -12.66 2.49 -7.35
C LEU A 33 -11.85 2.13 -6.10
N MET A 34 -12.49 1.56 -5.09
CA MET A 34 -11.85 1.02 -3.88
C MET A 34 -11.18 -0.35 -4.10
N SER A 35 -10.78 -0.63 -5.33
CA SER A 35 -10.09 -1.87 -5.70
C SER A 35 -8.68 -1.88 -5.11
N LYS A 36 -8.49 -2.64 -4.03
CA LYS A 36 -7.23 -3.24 -3.56
C LYS A 36 -5.98 -2.39 -3.85
N GLN A 37 -5.78 -1.29 -3.14
CA GLN A 37 -4.42 -0.81 -2.97
C GLN A 37 -3.65 -1.97 -2.32
N ALA A 38 -2.67 -2.54 -3.03
CA ALA A 38 -1.75 -3.51 -2.48
C ALA A 38 -1.25 -2.90 -1.18
N LYS A 39 -1.71 -3.46 -0.06
CA LYS A 39 -1.44 -2.94 1.28
C LYS A 39 0.06 -3.02 1.42
N VAL A 40 0.75 -1.92 1.11
CA VAL A 40 2.21 -1.88 1.16
C VAL A 40 2.50 -2.21 2.60
N LYS A 41 3.13 -3.36 2.81
CA LYS A 41 3.39 -3.87 4.14
C LYS A 41 4.55 -3.05 4.68
N GLU A 42 4.21 -1.89 5.24
CA GLU A 42 5.13 -0.98 5.89
C GLU A 42 4.94 -1.15 7.40
N ARG A 43 6.05 -1.32 8.13
CA ARG A 43 6.02 -1.47 9.58
C ARG A 43 6.97 -0.50 10.24
N ARG A 44 6.49 0.17 11.29
CA ARG A 44 7.29 1.09 12.09
C ARG A 44 7.93 0.32 13.23
N VAL A 45 9.26 0.36 13.30
CA VAL A 45 10.07 -0.37 14.28
C VAL A 45 11.17 0.51 14.81
N ARG A 46 11.73 0.12 15.96
CA ARG A 46 12.86 0.83 16.56
C ARG A 46 14.17 0.28 16.02
N LEU A 47 15.07 1.18 15.64
CA LEU A 47 16.41 0.82 15.22
C LEU A 47 17.37 0.89 16.41
N LYS A 48 18.13 -0.18 16.64
CA LYS A 48 19.20 -0.22 17.64
C LYS A 48 20.55 -0.42 16.97
N TYR A 49 21.58 0.16 17.58
CA TYR A 49 22.94 -0.09 17.14
C TYR A 49 23.48 -1.41 17.65
N ASN A 50 24.06 -2.17 16.73
CA ASN A 50 24.86 -3.33 17.06
C ASN A 50 26.07 -3.38 16.14
N SER A 51 27.27 -3.30 16.73
CA SER A 51 28.55 -3.35 16.00
C SER A 51 28.86 -4.72 15.39
N SER A 52 28.06 -5.75 15.70
CA SER A 52 28.18 -7.10 15.12
C SER A 52 27.54 -7.21 13.73
N VAL A 53 26.89 -6.14 13.25
CA VAL A 53 26.20 -6.09 11.95
C VAL A 53 27.09 -5.36 10.95
N ASN A 54 27.16 -5.84 9.70
CA ASN A 54 27.94 -5.17 8.65
C ASN A 54 27.30 -3.84 8.24
N ALA A 55 28.09 -2.95 7.63
CA ALA A 55 27.64 -1.61 7.24
C ALA A 55 26.50 -1.61 6.21
N ASP A 56 26.47 -2.61 5.32
CA ASP A 56 25.45 -2.77 4.28
C ASP A 56 24.31 -3.71 4.68
N GLU A 57 24.37 -4.29 5.87
CA GLU A 57 23.42 -5.29 6.35
C GLU A 57 22.59 -4.79 7.53
N VAL A 58 21.43 -5.40 7.68
CA VAL A 58 20.48 -5.13 8.74
C VAL A 58 19.96 -6.44 9.27
N TYR A 59 20.03 -6.63 10.59
CA TYR A 59 19.47 -7.80 11.23
C TYR A 59 18.03 -7.53 11.62
N LEU A 60 17.15 -8.41 11.15
CA LEU A 60 15.72 -8.34 11.43
C LEU A 60 15.20 -9.71 11.90
N PRO A 61 14.14 -9.72 12.70
CA PRO A 61 13.53 -10.95 13.17
C PRO A 61 12.77 -11.66 12.05
N LYS A 62 12.70 -12.99 12.10
CA LYS A 62 11.99 -13.81 11.11
C LYS A 62 10.52 -13.41 10.96
N ALA A 63 9.85 -13.10 12.07
CA ALA A 63 8.46 -12.66 12.08
C ALA A 63 8.25 -11.37 11.26
N LEU A 64 9.17 -10.41 11.36
CA LEU A 64 9.10 -9.18 10.57
C LEU A 64 9.42 -9.47 9.10
N ALA A 65 10.41 -10.32 8.82
CA ALA A 65 10.75 -10.73 7.47
C ALA A 65 9.54 -11.33 6.72
N GLU A 66 8.87 -12.29 7.35
CA GLU A 66 7.70 -12.99 6.80
C GLU A 66 6.50 -12.05 6.68
N GLU A 67 6.27 -11.20 7.68
CA GLU A 67 5.18 -10.25 7.66
C GLU A 67 5.34 -9.29 6.47
N LEU A 68 6.52 -8.70 6.30
CA LEU A 68 6.79 -7.72 5.24
C LEU A 68 7.15 -8.35 3.89
N GLY A 69 7.38 -9.67 3.82
CA GLY A 69 7.76 -10.37 2.60
C GLY A 69 9.20 -10.09 2.13
N ILE A 70 10.09 -9.71 3.05
CA ILE A 70 11.47 -9.34 2.75
C ILE A 70 12.27 -10.61 2.42
N LYS A 71 12.90 -10.66 1.25
CA LYS A 71 13.78 -11.76 0.83
C LYS A 71 15.26 -11.44 1.08
N ASP A 72 15.76 -10.40 0.40
CA ASP A 72 17.19 -10.05 0.42
C ASP A 72 17.43 -8.55 0.68
N ILE A 73 16.50 -7.70 0.22
CA ILE A 73 16.65 -6.24 0.23
C ILE A 73 15.53 -5.63 1.05
N VAL A 74 15.88 -4.70 1.93
CA VAL A 74 14.94 -3.94 2.74
C VAL A 74 15.13 -2.44 2.56
N TYR A 75 14.00 -1.74 2.46
CA TYR A 75 14.01 -0.29 2.47
C TYR A 75 13.70 0.24 3.87
N ILE A 76 14.59 1.07 4.38
CA ILE A 76 14.42 1.77 5.66
C ILE A 76 14.26 3.25 5.38
N ALA A 77 13.16 3.82 5.87
CA ALA A 77 12.92 5.26 5.84
C ALA A 77 12.82 5.79 7.27
N VAL A 78 13.45 6.93 7.55
CA VAL A 78 13.40 7.55 8.88
C VAL A 78 12.49 8.77 8.84
N ALA A 79 11.32 8.71 9.47
CA ALA A 79 10.41 9.84 9.73
C ALA A 79 10.41 10.96 8.65
N GLY A 80 10.12 10.61 7.38
CA GLY A 80 10.03 11.58 6.27
C GLY A 80 11.35 11.91 5.56
N LYS A 81 12.48 11.31 5.98
CA LYS A 81 13.78 11.39 5.30
C LYS A 81 13.91 10.35 4.19
N LYS A 82 15.07 10.41 3.52
CA LYS A 82 15.48 9.56 2.40
C LYS A 82 15.30 8.07 2.69
N ARG A 83 14.80 7.32 1.71
CA ARG A 83 14.77 5.86 1.71
C ARG A 83 16.18 5.33 1.52
N ILE A 84 16.54 4.35 2.31
CA ILE A 84 17.84 3.70 2.29
C ILE A 84 17.60 2.23 1.98
N GLU A 85 18.34 1.73 1.00
CA GLU A 85 18.40 0.31 0.67
C GLU A 85 19.52 -0.36 1.47
N LEU A 86 19.19 -1.48 2.11
CA LEU A 86 20.11 -2.30 2.90
C LEU A 86 19.81 -3.78 2.66
N LYS A 87 20.81 -4.64 2.85
CA LYS A 87 20.61 -6.09 2.82
C LYS A 87 19.96 -6.55 4.12
N ALA A 88 18.92 -7.36 4.01
CA ALA A 88 18.24 -7.96 5.14
C ALA A 88 18.87 -9.32 5.49
N VAL A 89 19.27 -9.48 6.73
CA VAL A 89 19.72 -10.77 7.27
C VAL A 89 18.80 -11.14 8.43
N VAL A 90 18.20 -12.32 8.34
CA VAL A 90 17.26 -12.79 9.36
C VAL A 90 18.04 -13.36 10.55
N SER A 91 17.77 -12.84 11.75
CA SER A 91 18.38 -13.33 12.99
C SER A 91 17.36 -13.46 14.10
N ASP A 92 17.34 -14.60 14.79
CA ASP A 92 16.40 -14.90 15.88
C ASP A 92 16.72 -14.14 17.18
N LYS A 93 17.91 -13.54 17.26
CA LYS A 93 18.34 -12.74 18.42
C LYS A 93 17.67 -11.37 18.49
N VAL A 94 17.05 -10.93 17.39
CA VAL A 94 16.44 -9.60 17.30
C VAL A 94 14.98 -9.70 17.74
N PRO A 95 14.48 -8.79 18.60
CA PRO A 95 13.07 -8.74 18.98
C PRO A 95 12.15 -8.41 17.80
N PRO A 96 10.87 -8.83 17.81
CA PRO A 96 9.92 -8.65 16.69
C PRO A 96 9.65 -7.19 16.27
N ASN A 97 9.86 -6.22 17.19
CA ASN A 97 9.62 -4.80 16.94
C ASN A 97 10.92 -3.96 16.92
N GLU A 98 12.08 -4.61 16.90
CA GLU A 98 13.39 -3.98 16.81
C GLU A 98 14.13 -4.44 15.56
N VAL A 99 15.05 -3.60 15.10
CA VAL A 99 15.93 -3.87 13.97
C VAL A 99 17.32 -3.44 14.36
N TRP A 100 18.32 -4.26 14.08
CA TRP A 100 19.72 -3.93 14.40
C TRP A 100 20.48 -3.55 13.15
N ALA A 101 21.26 -2.48 13.26
CA ALA A 101 22.11 -2.02 12.19
C ALA A 101 23.43 -1.49 12.72
N ASN A 102 24.41 -1.40 11.82
CA ASN A 102 25.73 -0.91 12.17
C ASN A 102 25.69 0.59 12.52
N PRO A 103 26.28 1.01 13.67
CA PRO A 103 26.34 2.41 14.07
C PRO A 103 27.07 3.32 13.05
N ASP A 104 28.12 2.85 12.38
CA ASP A 104 28.89 3.67 11.43
C ASP A 104 28.08 3.99 10.17
N ALA A 105 27.42 2.98 9.61
CA ALA A 105 26.52 3.16 8.47
C ALA A 105 25.34 4.08 8.83
N MET A 106 24.78 3.92 10.03
CA MET A 106 23.66 4.72 10.50
C MET A 106 24.07 6.18 10.75
N LYS A 107 25.25 6.43 11.33
CA LYS A 107 25.81 7.78 11.50
C LYS A 107 26.06 8.47 10.17
N SER A 108 26.66 7.77 9.20
CA SER A 108 26.87 8.29 7.84
C SER A 108 25.55 8.69 7.17
N LYS A 109 24.48 7.92 7.42
CA LYS A 109 23.14 8.16 6.90
C LYS A 109 22.30 9.11 7.77
N GLY A 110 22.85 9.65 8.87
CA GLY A 110 22.18 10.59 9.76
C GLY A 110 21.01 10.00 10.56
N ILE A 111 21.08 8.69 10.83
CA ILE A 111 20.16 7.96 11.70
C ILE A 111 20.79 7.93 13.09
N ALA A 112 19.96 8.07 14.12
CA ALA A 112 20.37 8.00 15.52
C ALA A 112 19.98 6.66 16.14
N ASP A 113 20.61 6.30 17.27
CA ASP A 113 20.18 5.14 18.05
C ASP A 113 18.74 5.32 18.54
N ASN A 114 18.02 4.21 18.68
CA ASN A 114 16.63 4.15 19.13
C ASN A 114 15.65 4.96 18.26
N SER A 115 16.02 5.23 17.00
CA SER A 115 15.17 5.96 16.05
C SER A 115 13.99 5.11 15.59
N ILE A 116 12.85 5.77 15.34
CA ILE A 116 11.67 5.12 14.76
C ILE A 116 11.82 5.12 13.25
N VAL A 117 11.95 3.93 12.70
CA VAL A 117 12.13 3.72 11.27
C VAL A 117 10.95 2.97 10.67
N THR A 118 10.56 3.37 9.47
CA THR A 118 9.59 2.66 8.66
C THR A 118 10.34 1.69 7.77
N VAL A 119 10.10 0.40 7.97
CA VAL A 119 10.65 -0.69 7.19
C VAL A 119 9.62 -1.08 6.13
N ARG A 120 10.08 -1.27 4.91
CA ARG A 120 9.28 -1.69 3.76
C ARG A 120 9.97 -2.84 3.04
N GLY A 121 9.20 -3.89 2.79
CA GLY A 121 9.60 -5.01 1.93
C GLY A 121 9.36 -4.73 0.45
N THR A 122 10.08 -5.48 -0.39
CA THR A 122 9.90 -5.58 -1.85
C THR A 122 8.86 -6.62 -2.21
#